data_AF-A0AA50KFE7-F1
#
_entry.id   AF-A0AA50KFE7-F1
#
_cell.length_a   1.000
_cell.length_b   1.000
_cell.length_c   1.000
_cell.angle_alpha   90.00
_cell.angle_beta   90.00
_cell.angle_gamma   90.00
#
_symmetry.space_group_name_H-M   'P 1'
#
loop_
_entity.id
_entity.type
_entity.pdbx_description
1 polymer ?
#
loop_
_entity_poly.entity_id
_entity_poly.type
_entity_poly.pdbx_seq_one_letter_code
_entity_poly.pdbx_strand_id
1 'polypeptide(L)'
;MSNRTFERNYFLIIFIPVLMPGLILYSLIQGSNDKALISLGIFCFAIYCHSLSSKVIKSVAGFTTRMVSCSIALTVALAIVAVSPEAKNAFAGAVLFLYIPNLLISIVVLNNSQLAKELKEKLKKIYNKC
;
A
#
# COMPACT_ATOMS: atom_id res chain seq x y z
N MET A 1 19.08 -12.53 -4.63
CA MET A 1 18.03 -12.56 -3.58
C MET A 1 16.95 -13.58 -3.93
N SER A 2 16.44 -14.33 -2.94
CA SER A 2 15.28 -15.23 -3.12
C SER A 2 14.10 -14.45 -3.73
N ASN A 3 13.34 -15.09 -4.63
CA ASN A 3 12.10 -14.57 -5.21
C ASN A 3 11.16 -13.95 -4.14
N ARG A 4 11.24 -14.47 -2.89
CA ARG A 4 10.52 -13.96 -1.72
C ARG A 4 10.94 -12.55 -1.27
N THR A 5 12.21 -12.17 -1.33
CA THR A 5 12.65 -10.86 -0.84
C THR A 5 12.18 -9.73 -1.77
N PHE A 6 12.17 -10.02 -3.08
CA PHE A 6 11.61 -9.13 -4.07
C PHE A 6 10.08 -8.99 -3.92
N GLU A 7 9.36 -10.11 -3.78
CA GLU A 7 7.91 -10.09 -3.52
C GLU A 7 7.55 -9.35 -2.24
N ARG A 8 8.34 -9.52 -1.19
CA ARG A 8 8.17 -8.81 0.08
C ARG A 8 8.36 -7.30 -0.09
N ASN A 9 9.41 -6.88 -0.78
CA ASN A 9 9.67 -5.45 -1.02
C ASN A 9 8.62 -4.83 -1.95
N TYR A 10 8.14 -5.57 -2.95
CA TYR A 10 7.08 -5.13 -3.86
C TYR A 10 5.73 -5.00 -3.15
N PHE A 11 5.40 -5.97 -2.28
CA PHE A 11 4.23 -5.92 -1.42
C PHE A 11 4.28 -4.69 -0.50
N LEU A 12 5.43 -4.40 0.10
CA LEU A 12 5.61 -3.20 0.94
C LEU A 12 5.40 -1.90 0.14
N ILE A 13 5.94 -1.80 -1.08
CA ILE A 13 5.77 -0.62 -1.95
C ILE A 13 4.29 -0.39 -2.33
N ILE A 14 3.47 -1.44 -2.35
CA ILE A 14 2.04 -1.36 -2.65
C ILE A 14 1.21 -1.09 -1.39
N PHE A 15 1.57 -1.71 -0.26
CA PHE A 15 0.78 -1.64 0.96
C PHE A 15 0.99 -0.32 1.72
N ILE A 16 2.21 0.20 1.72
CA ILE A 16 2.58 1.41 2.48
C ILE A 16 1.81 2.65 1.98
N PRO A 17 1.67 2.92 0.65
CA PRO A 17 0.90 4.05 0.17
C PRO A 17 -0.59 4.01 0.56
N VAL A 18 -1.13 2.81 0.82
CA VAL A 18 -2.54 2.64 1.17
C VAL A 18 -2.76 2.87 2.67
N LEU A 19 -1.87 2.33 3.50
CA LEU A 19 -1.96 2.35 4.97
C LEU A 19 -1.54 3.69 5.58
N MET A 20 -0.48 4.30 5.07
CA MET A 20 0.16 5.45 5.74
C MET A 20 -0.73 6.69 5.86
N PRO A 21 -1.54 7.10 4.87
CA PRO A 21 -2.38 8.29 5.00
C PRO A 21 -3.32 8.24 6.22
N GLY A 22 -3.94 7.08 6.45
CA GLY A 22 -4.78 6.85 7.62
C GLY A 22 -4.01 6.82 8.94
N LEU A 23 -2.80 6.25 8.95
CA LEU A 23 -1.93 6.22 10.13
C LEU A 23 -1.42 7.61 10.53
N ILE A 24 -1.07 8.44 9.54
CA ILE A 24 -0.68 9.84 9.75
C ILE A 24 -1.86 10.61 10.36
N LEU A 25 -3.04 10.50 9.75
CA LEU A 25 -4.24 11.19 10.25
C LEU A 25 -4.63 10.72 11.66
N TYR A 26 -4.63 9.40 11.91
CA TYR A 26 -4.86 8.83 13.23
C TYR A 26 -3.88 9.39 14.28
N SER A 27 -2.59 9.45 13.94
CA SER A 27 -1.55 9.94 14.85
C SER A 27 -1.73 11.43 15.16
N LEU A 28 -2.13 12.24 14.17
CA LEU A 28 -2.44 13.66 14.36
C LEU A 28 -3.68 13.84 15.27
N ILE A 29 -4.75 13.08 15.05
CA ILE A 29 -5.96 13.15 15.90
C ILE A 29 -5.64 12.77 17.36
N GLN A 30 -4.74 11.80 17.56
CA GLN A 30 -4.25 11.38 18.88
C GLN A 30 -3.19 12.33 19.48
N GLY A 31 -2.88 13.45 18.83
CA GLY A 31 -1.87 14.42 19.29
C GLY A 31 -0.42 13.93 19.23
N SER A 32 -0.15 12.80 18.56
CA SER A 32 1.17 12.18 18.45
C SER A 32 1.93 12.69 17.21
N ASN A 33 2.34 13.95 17.24
CA ASN A 33 2.98 14.63 16.09
C ASN A 33 4.29 13.96 15.63
N ASP A 34 5.11 13.46 16.55
CA ASP A 34 6.36 12.77 16.21
C ASP A 34 6.10 11.50 15.40
N LYS A 35 5.07 10.73 15.78
CA LYS A 35 4.66 9.52 15.05
C LYS A 35 4.08 9.87 13.68
N ALA A 36 3.35 10.97 13.58
CA ALA A 36 2.82 11.46 12.31
C ALA A 36 3.96 11.87 11.36
N LEU A 37 4.98 12.56 11.86
CA LEU A 37 6.17 12.96 11.09
C LEU A 37 6.98 11.76 10.59
N ILE A 38 7.23 10.78 11.45
CA ILE A 38 7.91 9.53 11.05
C ILE A 38 7.10 8.80 9.97
N SER A 39 5.78 8.69 10.16
CA SER A 39 4.89 8.04 9.20
C SER A 39 4.84 8.79 7.86
N LEU A 40 4.90 10.12 7.89
CA LEU A 40 4.97 10.96 6.69
C LEU A 40 6.28 10.74 5.94
N GLY A 41 7.42 10.64 6.64
CA GLY A 41 8.70 10.31 6.02
C GLY A 41 8.68 8.95 5.31
N ILE A 42 8.11 7.94 5.96
CA ILE A 42 7.93 6.60 5.38
C ILE A 42 7.00 6.64 4.16
N PHE A 43 5.92 7.41 4.23
CA PHE A 43 4.98 7.59 3.13
C PHE A 43 5.63 8.24 1.90
N CYS A 44 6.37 9.34 2.10
CA CYS A 44 7.09 10.02 1.02
C CYS A 44 8.11 9.10 0.36
N PHE A 45 8.85 8.32 1.14
CA PHE A 45 9.79 7.33 0.60
C PHE A 45 9.07 6.24 -0.21
N ALA A 46 7.94 5.74 0.27
CA ALA A 46 7.16 4.73 -0.46
C ALA A 46 6.56 5.30 -1.76
N ILE A 47 6.05 6.54 -1.75
CA ILE A 47 5.58 7.25 -2.96
C ILE A 47 6.74 7.38 -3.96
N TYR A 48 7.93 7.76 -3.50
CA TYR A 48 9.12 7.84 -4.35
C TYR A 48 9.44 6.49 -5.01
N CYS A 49 9.52 5.40 -4.23
CA CYS A 49 9.72 4.06 -4.78
C CYS A 49 8.60 3.63 -5.74
N HIS A 50 7.36 4.00 -5.44
CA HIS A 50 6.21 3.73 -6.29
C HIS A 50 6.31 4.47 -7.63
N SER A 51 6.78 5.72 -7.62
CA SER A 51 6.98 6.53 -8.81
C SER A 51 8.04 5.95 -9.76
N LEU A 52 9.12 5.39 -9.22
CA LEU A 52 10.16 4.68 -9.99
C LEU A 52 9.60 3.44 -10.69
N SER A 53 8.58 2.81 -10.11
CA SER A 53 7.90 1.63 -10.67
C SER A 53 6.64 1.99 -11.49
N SER A 54 6.31 3.28 -11.62
CA SER A 54 4.99 3.76 -12.06
C SER A 54 4.57 3.31 -13.46
N LYS A 55 5.53 3.06 -14.37
CA LYS A 55 5.22 2.54 -15.73
C LYS A 55 4.55 1.16 -15.69
N VAL A 56 4.96 0.29 -14.76
CA VAL A 56 4.39 -1.07 -14.60
C VAL A 56 3.08 -1.05 -13.82
N ILE A 57 2.92 -0.08 -12.92
CA ILE A 57 1.67 0.08 -12.16
C ILE A 57 0.55 0.67 -13.02
N LYS A 58 0.87 1.67 -13.87
CA LYS A 58 -0.10 2.32 -14.77
C LYS A 58 -0.60 1.39 -15.88
N SER A 59 0.17 0.35 -16.22
CA SER A 59 -0.22 -0.59 -17.27
C SER A 59 -1.21 -1.67 -16.79
N VAL A 60 -1.46 -1.77 -15.49
CA VAL A 60 -2.43 -2.72 -14.93
C VAL A 60 -3.77 -2.01 -14.73
N ALA A 61 -4.73 -2.34 -15.60
CA ALA A 61 -6.04 -1.71 -15.64
C ALA A 61 -6.75 -1.80 -14.27
N GLY A 62 -7.21 -0.64 -13.79
CA GLY A 62 -7.96 -0.52 -12.54
C GLY A 62 -7.13 -0.66 -11.26
N PHE A 63 -5.82 -0.95 -11.33
CA PHE A 63 -4.99 -1.10 -10.14
C PHE A 63 -4.87 0.20 -9.35
N THR A 64 -4.55 1.32 -10.01
CA THR A 64 -4.46 2.63 -9.36
C THR A 64 -5.80 3.03 -8.73
N THR A 65 -6.92 2.81 -9.43
CA THR A 65 -8.25 3.13 -8.93
C THR A 65 -8.61 2.33 -7.68
N ARG A 66 -8.30 1.02 -7.66
CA ARG A 66 -8.50 0.16 -6.48
C ARG A 66 -7.62 0.59 -5.32
N MET A 67 -6.35 0.91 -5.58
CA MET A 67 -5.41 1.39 -4.56
C MET A 67 -5.86 2.71 -3.91
N VAL A 68 -6.31 3.67 -4.72
CA VAL A 68 -6.85 4.94 -4.23
C VAL A 68 -8.11 4.70 -3.41
N SER A 69 -9.04 3.87 -3.90
CA SER A 69 -10.27 3.54 -3.17
C SER A 69 -9.98 2.88 -1.83
N CYS A 70 -9.03 1.93 -1.79
CA CYS A 70 -8.57 1.30 -0.56
C CYS A 70 -7.94 2.30 0.42
N SER A 71 -7.15 3.26 -0.08
CA SER A 71 -6.50 4.27 0.76
C SER A 71 -7.50 5.23 1.38
N ILE A 72 -8.50 5.67 0.60
CA ILE A 72 -9.60 6.49 1.13
C ILE A 72 -10.37 5.72 2.20
N ALA A 73 -10.77 4.48 1.91
CA ALA A 73 -11.54 3.67 2.86
C ALA A 73 -10.79 3.44 4.18
N LEU A 74 -9.51 3.11 4.10
CA LEU A 74 -8.67 2.86 5.28
C LEU A 74 -8.40 4.14 6.08
N THR A 75 -8.23 5.27 5.40
CA THR A 75 -8.06 6.58 6.05
C THR A 75 -9.31 6.98 6.82
N VAL A 76 -10.49 6.85 6.20
CA VAL A 76 -11.78 7.14 6.85
C VAL A 76 -11.99 6.21 8.05
N ALA A 77 -11.70 4.92 7.91
CA ALA A 77 -11.83 3.97 9.01
C ALA A 77 -10.92 4.34 10.20
N LEU A 78 -9.65 4.67 9.94
CA LEU A 78 -8.71 5.05 10.99
C LEU A 78 -9.05 6.40 11.63
N ALA A 79 -9.58 7.36 10.88
CA ALA A 79 -10.08 8.62 11.44
C ALA A 79 -11.28 8.39 12.39
N ILE A 80 -12.24 7.56 11.99
CA ILE A 80 -13.41 7.25 12.82
C ILE A 80 -12.98 6.48 14.08
N VAL A 81 -12.04 5.55 13.95
CA VAL A 81 -11.45 4.84 15.11
C VAL A 81 -10.72 5.79 16.06
N ALA A 82 -10.08 6.85 15.54
CA ALA A 82 -9.40 7.85 16.36
C ALA A 82 -10.40 8.71 17.16
N VAL A 83 -11.55 9.04 16.56
CA VAL A 83 -12.57 9.92 17.15
C VAL A 83 -13.56 9.14 18.03
N SER A 84 -13.93 7.92 17.65
CA SER A 84 -14.87 7.06 18.37
C SER A 84 -14.26 5.66 18.58
N PRO A 85 -13.57 5.44 19.71
CA PRO A 85 -12.95 4.15 20.03
C PRO A 85 -13.97 3.01 20.16
N GLU A 86 -15.21 3.34 20.50
CA GLU A 86 -16.33 2.40 20.65
C GLU A 86 -16.76 1.79 19.31
N ALA A 87 -16.58 2.52 18.20
CA ALA A 87 -16.88 2.07 16.85
C ALA A 87 -15.81 1.13 16.24
N LYS A 88 -14.71 0.85 16.98
CA LYS A 88 -13.57 0.05 16.52
C LYS A 88 -13.96 -1.31 15.95
N ASN A 89 -14.90 -2.00 16.58
CA ASN A 89 -15.26 -3.37 16.17
C ASN A 89 -16.10 -3.40 14.89
N ALA A 90 -17.02 -2.44 14.72
CA ALA A 90 -17.82 -2.31 13.50
C ALA A 90 -16.95 -1.88 12.29
N PHE A 91 -16.00 -0.96 12.53
CA PHE A 91 -15.08 -0.51 11.49
C PHE A 91 -13.99 -1.52 11.16
N ALA A 92 -13.49 -2.29 12.12
CA ALA A 92 -12.61 -3.43 11.85
C ALA A 92 -13.29 -4.43 10.90
N GLY A 93 -14.59 -4.68 11.09
CA GLY A 93 -15.41 -5.45 10.15
C GLY A 93 -15.44 -4.83 8.75
N ALA A 94 -15.76 -3.55 8.62
CA ALA A 94 -15.80 -2.88 7.31
C ALA A 94 -14.44 -2.89 6.58
N VAL A 95 -13.33 -2.70 7.30
CA VAL A 95 -11.96 -2.80 6.76
C VAL A 95 -11.66 -4.24 6.32
N LEU A 96 -12.02 -5.25 7.13
CA LEU A 96 -11.85 -6.65 6.75
C LEU A 96 -12.66 -7.03 5.51
N PHE A 97 -13.88 -6.51 5.36
CA PHE A 97 -14.77 -6.87 4.25
C PHE A 97 -14.53 -6.09 2.95
N LEU A 98 -14.06 -4.84 3.01
CA LEU A 98 -13.91 -4.00 1.81
C LEU A 98 -12.45 -3.82 1.39
N TYR A 99 -11.53 -3.72 2.35
CA TYR A 99 -10.13 -3.38 2.06
C TYR A 99 -9.29 -4.63 1.74
N ILE A 100 -9.33 -5.66 2.59
CA ILE A 100 -8.49 -6.86 2.40
C ILE A 100 -8.77 -7.57 1.08
N PRO A 101 -10.02 -7.82 0.66
CA PRO A 101 -10.30 -8.52 -0.60
C PRO A 101 -9.84 -7.70 -1.80
N ASN A 102 -10.10 -6.38 -1.83
CA ASN A 102 -9.69 -5.51 -2.93
C ASN A 102 -8.17 -5.42 -3.06
N LEU A 103 -7.47 -5.41 -1.94
CA LEU A 103 -6.02 -5.37 -1.93
C LEU A 103 -5.42 -6.69 -2.42
N LEU A 104 -5.95 -7.83 -1.95
CA LEU A 104 -5.54 -9.16 -2.41
C LEU A 104 -5.79 -9.32 -3.91
N ILE A 105 -6.96 -8.93 -4.40
CA ILE A 105 -7.29 -8.95 -5.84
C ILE A 105 -6.31 -8.06 -6.61
N SER A 106 -6.01 -6.87 -6.11
CA SER A 106 -5.07 -5.96 -6.77
C SER A 106 -3.66 -6.54 -6.84
N ILE A 107 -3.19 -7.20 -5.78
CA ILE A 107 -1.89 -7.87 -5.74
C ILE A 107 -1.85 -9.07 -6.69
N VAL A 108 -2.91 -9.89 -6.73
CA VAL A 108 -3.00 -11.05 -7.63
C VAL A 108 -3.01 -10.60 -9.09
N VAL A 109 -3.81 -9.59 -9.42
CA VAL A 109 -3.89 -9.03 -10.78
C VAL A 109 -2.55 -8.43 -11.20
N LEU A 110 -1.88 -7.71 -10.29
CA LEU A 110 -0.56 -7.14 -10.56
C LEU A 110 0.49 -8.24 -10.76
N ASN A 111 0.57 -9.25 -9.88
CA ASN A 111 1.53 -10.37 -10.00
C ASN A 111 1.30 -11.26 -11.22
N ASN A 112 0.05 -11.43 -11.65
CA ASN A 112 -0.28 -12.23 -12.83
C ASN A 112 -0.14 -11.45 -14.14
N SER A 113 0.03 -10.13 -14.08
CA SER A 113 0.24 -9.31 -15.27
C SER A 113 1.54 -9.66 -15.98
N GLN A 114 1.50 -9.65 -17.32
CA GLN A 114 2.65 -9.93 -18.17
C GLN A 114 3.80 -8.94 -17.90
N LEU A 115 3.47 -7.71 -17.54
CA LEU A 115 4.42 -6.63 -17.22
C LEU A 115 5.09 -6.80 -15.86
N ALA A 116 4.40 -7.33 -14.84
CA ALA A 116 5.06 -7.70 -13.58
C ALA A 116 6.02 -8.87 -13.76
N LYS A 117 5.70 -9.81 -14.66
CA LYS A 117 6.62 -10.90 -15.06
C LYS A 117 7.85 -10.35 -15.80
N GLU A 118 7.67 -9.44 -16.75
CA GLU A 118 8.79 -8.77 -17.44
C GLU A 118 9.66 -7.91 -16.50
N LEU A 119 9.05 -7.19 -15.56
CA LEU A 119 9.78 -6.41 -14.57
C LEU A 119 10.58 -7.32 -13.63
N LYS A 120 9.98 -8.43 -13.18
CA LYS A 120 10.67 -9.49 -12.43
C LYS A 120 11.88 -10.03 -13.20
N GLU A 121 11.74 -10.30 -14.49
CA GLU A 121 12.84 -10.79 -15.32
C GLU A 121 13.93 -9.74 -15.55
N LYS A 122 13.56 -8.48 -15.84
CA LYS A 122 14.52 -7.38 -16.03
C LYS A 122 15.35 -7.14 -14.76
N LEU A 123 14.71 -7.12 -13.60
CA LEU A 123 15.40 -6.95 -12.32
C LEU A 123 16.29 -8.16 -11.96
N LYS A 124 15.84 -9.38 -12.28
CA LYS A 124 16.66 -10.60 -12.11
C LYS A 124 17.91 -10.58 -12.98
N LYS A 125 17.80 -10.08 -14.22
CA LYS A 125 18.96 -9.90 -15.13
C LYS A 125 19.94 -8.83 -14.66
N ILE A 126 19.46 -7.72 -14.11
CA ILE A 126 20.33 -6.66 -13.56
C ILE A 126 21.09 -7.20 -12.34
N TYR A 127 20.41 -7.94 -11.46
CA TYR A 127 21.03 -8.51 -10.27
C TYR A 127 22.06 -9.59 -10.58
N ASN A 128 21.81 -10.48 -11.55
CA ASN A 128 22.77 -11.52 -11.94
C ASN A 128 24.01 -10.98 -12.70
N LYS A 129 24.00 -9.70 -13.08
CA LYS A 129 25.15 -9.01 -13.68
C LYS A 129 26.01 -8.26 -12.66
N CYS A 130 25.58 -8.18 -11.40
CA CYS A 130 26.36 -7.70 -10.27
C CYS A 130 26.87 -8.88 -9.45
#